data_AF-A0A1J4W2U2-F1
#
_entry.id   AF-A0A1J4W2U2-F1
#
_cell.length_a   1.000
_cell.length_b   1.000
_cell.length_c   1.000
_cell.angle_alpha   90.00
_cell.angle_beta   90.00
_cell.angle_gamma   90.00
#
_symmetry.space_group_name_H-M   'P 1'
#
loop_
_entity.id
_entity.type
_entity.pdbx_description
1 polymer ?
#
loop_
_entity_poly.entity_id
_entity_poly.type
_entity_poly.pdbx_seq_one_letter_code
_entity_poly.pdbx_strand_id
1 'polypeptide(L)'
;MVLGSLGIKKSEKQITKLIGTNKIRGTNHRDFLSVVEKYKLRYSVQREATIDELKYFYKNHYKIIVCYFHPTEKIGHYAVVRKLTPTKITLMDPVDGPNKTYSLSYFQKIWSSRKTYNKERSWLMAIRN
;
A
#
# COMPACT_ATOMS: atom_id res chain seq x y z
N MET A 1 -5.91 6.12 7.37
CA MET A 1 -4.44 6.33 7.52
C MET A 1 -3.91 7.35 6.51
N VAL A 2 -3.69 6.99 5.23
CA VAL A 2 -3.09 7.90 4.23
C VAL A 2 -3.88 9.21 4.06
N LEU A 3 -5.18 9.14 3.77
CA LEU A 3 -6.01 10.34 3.61
C LEU A 3 -6.00 11.26 4.84
N GLY A 4 -6.07 10.68 6.03
CA GLY A 4 -5.98 11.43 7.29
C GLY A 4 -4.65 12.18 7.42
N SER A 5 -3.53 11.57 7.01
CA SER A 5 -2.22 12.22 6.99
C SER A 5 -2.09 13.35 5.95
N LEU A 6 -3.02 13.40 4.99
CA LEU A 6 -3.13 14.45 3.97
C LEU A 6 -4.19 15.51 4.35
N GLY A 7 -4.74 15.46 5.57
CA GLY A 7 -5.77 16.39 6.06
C GLY A 7 -7.21 15.98 5.73
N ILE A 8 -7.41 14.87 5.01
CA ILE A 8 -8.74 14.39 4.60
C ILE A 8 -9.28 13.44 5.67
N LYS A 9 -10.13 13.96 6.55
CA LYS A 9 -10.74 13.20 7.66
C LYS A 9 -11.92 12.38 7.15
N LYS A 10 -11.80 11.05 7.18
CA LYS A 10 -12.86 10.07 6.89
C LYS A 10 -12.74 8.87 7.82
N SER A 11 -13.88 8.32 8.25
CA SER A 11 -13.92 7.05 8.97
C SER A 11 -13.68 5.87 8.04
N GLU A 12 -13.31 4.71 8.59
CA GLU A 12 -13.13 3.48 7.81
C GLU A 12 -14.40 3.12 7.05
N LYS A 13 -15.58 3.19 7.69
CA LYS A 13 -16.88 2.98 7.03
C LYS A 13 -17.08 3.88 5.81
N GLN A 14 -16.69 5.15 5.90
CA GLN A 14 -16.78 6.08 4.76
C GLN A 14 -15.79 5.70 3.65
N ILE A 15 -14.57 5.28 3.99
CA ILE A 15 -13.57 4.84 3.01
C ILE A 15 -14.00 3.54 2.33
N THR A 16 -14.46 2.54 3.07
CA THR A 16 -14.99 1.27 2.54
C THR A 16 -16.09 1.54 1.52
N LYS A 17 -17.02 2.47 1.81
CA LYS A 17 -18.08 2.87 0.88
C LYS A 17 -17.52 3.59 -0.36
N LEU A 18 -16.57 4.49 -0.18
CA LEU A 18 -15.97 5.27 -1.27
C LEU A 18 -15.17 4.40 -2.24
N ILE A 19 -14.39 3.45 -1.71
CA ILE A 19 -13.53 2.56 -2.49
C ILE A 19 -14.28 1.30 -2.96
N GLY A 20 -15.50 1.06 -2.46
CA GLY A 20 -16.31 -0.09 -2.84
C GLY A 20 -15.78 -1.43 -2.33
N THR A 21 -15.01 -1.46 -1.25
CA THR A 21 -14.53 -2.70 -0.61
C THR A 21 -15.73 -3.53 -0.15
N ASN A 22 -15.70 -4.84 -0.41
CA ASN A 22 -16.71 -5.77 0.13
C ASN A 22 -16.07 -7.07 0.62
N LYS A 23 -16.81 -7.90 1.36
CA LYS A 23 -16.29 -9.15 1.95
C LYS A 23 -15.97 -10.24 0.92
N ILE A 24 -16.51 -10.15 -0.30
CA ILE A 24 -16.36 -11.19 -1.33
C ILE A 24 -15.07 -10.97 -2.12
N ARG A 25 -14.82 -9.73 -2.57
CA ARG A 25 -13.64 -9.39 -3.38
C ARG A 25 -12.59 -8.60 -2.60
N GLY A 26 -12.91 -7.94 -1.49
CA GLY A 26 -12.00 -6.96 -0.90
C GLY A 26 -11.87 -5.71 -1.79
N THR A 27 -10.65 -5.24 -2.02
CA THR A 27 -10.33 -3.98 -2.73
C THR A 27 -9.41 -4.24 -3.92
N ASN A 28 -9.74 -3.71 -5.10
CA ASN A 28 -8.87 -3.80 -6.28
C ASN A 28 -7.95 -2.58 -6.41
N HIS A 29 -6.80 -2.72 -7.09
CA HIS A 29 -5.88 -1.59 -7.33
C HIS A 29 -6.57 -0.37 -7.94
N ARG A 30 -7.44 -0.60 -8.93
CA ARG A 30 -8.20 0.46 -9.61
C ARG A 30 -9.12 1.24 -8.68
N ASP A 31 -9.58 0.60 -7.60
CA ASP A 31 -10.54 1.23 -6.69
C ASP A 31 -9.84 2.34 -5.88
N PHE A 32 -8.55 2.18 -5.56
CA PHE A 32 -7.75 3.25 -4.95
C PHE A 32 -7.65 4.50 -5.84
N LEU A 33 -7.55 4.33 -7.16
CA LEU A 33 -7.48 5.43 -8.12
C LEU A 33 -8.70 6.34 -8.01
N SER A 34 -9.90 5.74 -7.93
CA SER A 34 -11.15 6.50 -7.79
C SER A 34 -11.16 7.42 -6.57
N VAL A 35 -10.51 7.00 -5.48
CA VAL A 35 -10.45 7.78 -4.23
C VAL A 35 -9.44 8.91 -4.34
N VAL A 36 -8.24 8.66 -4.86
CA VAL A 36 -7.21 9.71 -4.99
C VAL A 36 -7.62 10.78 -6.00
N GLU A 37 -8.25 10.38 -7.11
CA GLU A 37 -8.79 11.30 -8.12
C GLU A 37 -9.92 12.17 -7.58
N LYS A 38 -10.85 11.57 -6.82
CA LYS A 38 -11.95 12.30 -6.18
C LYS A 38 -11.47 13.45 -5.30
N TYR A 39 -10.32 13.30 -4.65
CA TYR A 39 -9.72 14.33 -3.81
C TYR A 39 -8.64 15.15 -4.53
N LYS A 40 -8.49 14.99 -5.85
CA LYS A 40 -7.52 15.71 -6.68
C LYS A 40 -6.08 15.60 -6.14
N LEU A 41 -5.75 14.44 -5.58
CA LEU A 41 -4.41 14.17 -5.03
C LEU A 41 -3.45 13.82 -6.16
N ARG A 42 -2.18 14.21 -6.01
CA ARG A 42 -1.13 13.80 -6.93
C ARG A 42 -0.69 12.39 -6.56
N TYR A 43 -0.69 11.49 -7.54
CA TYR A 43 -0.27 10.11 -7.30
C TYR A 43 0.54 9.53 -8.45
N SER A 44 1.23 8.44 -8.15
CA SER A 44 1.91 7.58 -9.11
C SER A 44 1.65 6.13 -8.74
N VAL A 45 1.33 5.30 -9.73
CA VAL A 45 1.18 3.86 -9.55
C VAL A 45 2.29 3.17 -10.30
N GLN A 46 3.00 2.28 -9.62
CA GLN A 46 4.02 1.44 -10.23
C GLN A 46 3.58 -0.01 -10.16
N ARG A 47 3.79 -0.70 -11.28
CA ARG A 47 3.61 -2.15 -11.43
C ARG A 47 4.99 -2.74 -11.65
N GLU A 48 5.27 -3.88 -11.04
CA GLU A 48 6.61 -4.49 -11.06
C GLU A 48 7.70 -3.57 -10.50
N ALA A 49 7.34 -2.74 -9.51
CA ALA A 49 8.24 -1.79 -8.94
C ALA A 49 9.46 -2.44 -8.28
N THR A 50 10.56 -1.72 -8.29
CA THR A 50 11.82 -2.07 -7.65
C THR A 50 11.88 -1.50 -6.24
N ILE A 51 12.81 -2.03 -5.44
CA ILE A 51 13.12 -1.47 -4.13
C ILE A 51 13.70 -0.05 -4.25
N ASP A 52 14.36 0.28 -5.35
CA ASP A 52 14.93 1.61 -5.54
C ASP A 52 13.87 2.65 -5.91
N GLU A 53 12.84 2.29 -6.67
CA GLU A 53 11.64 3.14 -6.85
C GLU A 53 10.91 3.34 -5.52
N LEU A 54 10.75 2.29 -4.71
CA LEU A 54 10.18 2.39 -3.37
C LEU A 54 10.97 3.39 -2.51
N LYS A 55 12.30 3.28 -2.50
CA LYS A 55 13.19 4.21 -1.79
C LYS A 55 13.09 5.63 -2.34
N TYR A 56 12.99 5.78 -3.65
CA TYR A 56 12.83 7.07 -4.32
C TYR A 56 11.56 7.78 -3.82
N PHE A 57 10.39 7.12 -3.89
CA PHE A 57 9.15 7.74 -3.41
C PHE A 57 9.21 8.05 -1.91
N TYR A 58 9.83 7.17 -1.12
CA TYR A 58 9.94 7.37 0.32
C TYR A 58 10.84 8.56 0.67
N LYS A 59 12.01 8.68 0.02
CA LYS A 59 12.94 9.81 0.18
C LYS A 59 12.32 11.13 -0.26
N ASN A 60 11.44 11.10 -1.25
CA ASN A 60 10.68 12.26 -1.73
C ASN A 60 9.37 12.51 -0.94
N HIS A 61 9.22 11.92 0.26
CA HIS A 61 8.13 12.16 1.20
C HIS A 61 6.72 11.80 0.70
N TYR A 62 6.60 10.93 -0.30
CA TYR A 62 5.31 10.38 -0.70
C TYR A 62 4.75 9.45 0.40
N LYS A 63 3.42 9.41 0.53
CA LYS A 63 2.73 8.36 1.26
C LYS A 63 2.59 7.14 0.36
N ILE A 64 3.09 5.99 0.80
CA ILE A 64 3.19 4.80 -0.06
C ILE A 64 2.27 3.71 0.48
N ILE A 65 1.41 3.19 -0.38
CA ILE A 65 0.63 1.97 -0.17
C ILE A 65 1.27 0.87 -1.02
N VAL A 66 1.50 -0.30 -0.44
CA VAL A 66 2.02 -1.48 -1.14
C VAL A 66 0.99 -2.60 -1.10
N CYS A 67 1.01 -3.46 -2.13
CA CYS A 67 0.27 -4.72 -2.15
C CYS A 67 1.26 -5.89 -2.15
N TYR A 68 1.28 -6.69 -1.08
CA TYR A 68 2.25 -7.79 -0.90
C TYR A 68 1.54 -9.08 -0.50
N PHE A 69 2.22 -10.22 -0.62
CA PHE A 69 1.69 -11.49 -0.13
C PHE A 69 1.87 -11.60 1.40
N HIS A 70 0.77 -11.61 2.14
CA HIS A 70 0.80 -11.71 3.59
C HIS A 70 1.23 -13.13 4.02
N PRO A 71 2.33 -13.29 4.77
CA PRO A 71 2.90 -14.61 5.04
C PRO A 71 2.04 -15.46 5.99
N THR A 72 1.27 -14.85 6.89
CA THR A 72 0.37 -15.56 7.81
C THR A 72 -0.95 -15.92 7.13
N GLU A 73 -1.71 -14.91 6.67
CA GLU A 73 -3.01 -15.10 6.00
C GLU A 73 -2.94 -15.76 4.62
N LYS A 74 -1.76 -15.84 3.99
CA LYS A 74 -1.54 -16.44 2.66
C LYS A 74 -2.38 -15.80 1.55
N ILE A 75 -2.66 -14.51 1.65
CA ILE A 75 -3.41 -13.71 0.66
C ILE A 75 -2.65 -12.45 0.26
N GLY A 76 -3.05 -11.82 -0.84
CA GLY A 76 -2.56 -10.47 -1.17
C GLY A 76 -3.16 -9.44 -0.22
N HIS A 77 -2.34 -8.49 0.23
CA HIS A 77 -2.72 -7.59 1.30
C HIS A 77 -2.13 -6.19 1.12
N TYR A 78 -2.87 -5.18 1.57
CA TYR A 78 -2.47 -3.78 1.44
C TYR A 78 -1.99 -3.23 2.77
N ALA A 79 -0.84 -2.56 2.74
CA ALA A 79 -0.32 -1.85 3.89
C ALA A 79 0.33 -0.53 3.51
N VAL A 80 0.46 0.36 4.49
CA VAL A 80 1.12 1.66 4.31
C VAL A 80 2.57 1.56 4.77
N VAL A 81 3.51 2.08 3.98
CA VAL A 81 4.91 2.16 4.40
C VAL A 81 5.05 3.26 5.45
N ARG A 82 5.40 2.87 6.68
CA ARG A 82 5.59 3.80 7.80
C ARG A 82 7.04 4.25 7.93
N LYS A 83 7.98 3.29 7.83
CA LYS A 83 9.42 3.55 7.93
C LYS A 83 10.18 2.69 6.94
N LEU A 84 11.20 3.25 6.32
CA LEU A 84 12.12 2.55 5.44
C LEU A 84 13.56 2.88 5.85
N THR A 85 14.38 1.85 6.02
CA THR A 85 15.83 1.95 6.24
C THR A 85 16.55 1.17 5.13
N PRO A 86 17.89 1.23 5.05
CA PRO A 86 18.63 0.47 4.05
C PRO A 86 18.35 -1.04 4.06
N THR A 87 17.98 -1.59 5.23
CA THR A 87 17.84 -3.05 5.43
C THR A 87 16.47 -3.50 5.91
N LYS A 88 15.58 -2.58 6.28
CA LYS A 88 14.26 -2.90 6.87
C LYS A 88 13.16 -2.01 6.34
N ILE A 89 11.95 -2.55 6.32
CA ILE A 89 10.71 -1.83 6.06
C ILE A 89 9.75 -2.10 7.21
N THR A 90 9.11 -1.04 7.71
CA THR A 90 8.03 -1.11 8.68
C THR A 90 6.73 -0.69 8.02
N LEU A 91 5.75 -1.58 8.08
CA LEU A 91 4.43 -1.40 7.53
C LEU A 91 3.43 -1.06 8.64
N MET A 92 2.48 -0.22 8.30
CA MET A 92 1.26 0.00 9.03
C MET A 92 0.16 -0.79 8.33
N ASP A 93 -0.10 -1.96 8.92
CA ASP A 93 -0.95 -3.00 8.37
C ASP A 93 -2.30 -3.03 9.12
N PRO A 94 -3.45 -3.10 8.44
CA PRO A 94 -4.75 -3.20 9.11
C PRO A 94 -4.93 -4.45 9.98
N VAL A 95 -4.22 -5.54 9.67
CA VAL A 95 -4.30 -6.84 10.37
C VAL A 95 -3.17 -6.97 11.39
N ASP A 96 -1.92 -6.75 10.96
CA ASP A 96 -0.73 -6.92 11.81
C ASP A 96 -0.43 -5.69 12.69
N GLY A 97 -1.14 -4.58 12.50
CA GLY A 97 -0.95 -3.33 13.24
C GLY A 97 0.18 -2.42 12.71
N PRO A 98 0.52 -1.34 13.43
CA PRO A 98 1.34 -0.24 12.89
C PRO A 98 2.86 -0.47 12.82
N ASN A 99 3.35 -1.57 13.39
CA ASN A 99 4.78 -1.78 13.66
C ASN A 99 5.36 -3.02 12.99
N LYS A 100 4.61 -3.68 12.10
CA LYS A 100 5.09 -4.90 11.45
C LYS A 100 6.33 -4.60 10.62
N THR A 101 7.44 -5.25 10.95
CA THR A 101 8.73 -4.97 10.33
C THR A 101 9.28 -6.22 9.66
N TYR A 102 9.80 -6.04 8.45
CA TYR A 102 10.47 -7.07 7.68
C TYR A 102 11.89 -6.62 7.32
N SER A 103 12.80 -7.56 7.10
CA SER A 103 14.01 -7.25 6.35
C SER A 103 13.62 -6.89 4.92
N LEU A 104 14.33 -5.96 4.29
CA LEU A 104 13.99 -5.46 2.96
C LEU A 104 14.12 -6.58 1.90
N SER A 105 15.09 -7.47 2.08
CA SER A 105 15.28 -8.65 1.23
C SER A 105 14.12 -9.65 1.36
N TYR A 106 13.60 -9.87 2.57
CA TYR A 106 12.42 -10.72 2.76
C TYR A 106 11.16 -10.05 2.21
N PHE A 107 10.97 -8.75 2.48
CA PHE A 107 9.86 -7.99 1.93
C PHE A 107 9.84 -8.05 0.40
N GLN A 108 10.98 -7.87 -0.26
CA GLN A 108 11.08 -7.96 -1.72
C GLN A 108 10.56 -9.31 -2.24
N LYS A 109 10.86 -10.42 -1.56
CA LYS A 109 10.37 -11.76 -1.95
C LYS A 109 8.85 -11.87 -1.85
N ILE A 110 8.25 -11.38 -0.76
CA ILE A 110 6.79 -11.47 -0.57
C ILE A 110 6.03 -10.41 -1.37
N TRP A 111 6.65 -9.28 -1.66
CA TRP A 111 6.09 -8.19 -2.46
C TRP A 111 6.08 -8.50 -3.96
N SER A 112 7.13 -9.16 -4.46
CA SER A 112 7.23 -9.62 -5.85
C SER A 112 6.56 -10.97 -6.12
N SER A 113 5.90 -11.57 -5.13
CA SER A 113 5.24 -12.86 -5.27
C SER A 113 4.12 -12.80 -6.31
N ARG A 114 4.01 -13.82 -7.18
CA ARG A 114 2.86 -13.97 -8.11
C ARG A 114 1.55 -14.32 -7.40
N LYS A 115 1.60 -14.62 -6.10
CA LYS A 115 0.44 -14.97 -5.28
C LYS A 115 -0.34 -13.73 -4.79
N THR A 116 -0.07 -12.55 -5.35
CA THR A 116 -0.77 -11.31 -5.02
C THR A 116 -2.18 -11.31 -5.61
N TYR A 117 -3.08 -10.64 -4.90
CA TYR A 117 -4.53 -10.63 -5.14
C TYR A 117 -4.93 -10.18 -6.57
N ASN A 118 -4.13 -9.34 -7.24
CA ASN A 118 -4.40 -8.86 -8.61
C ASN A 118 -3.44 -9.40 -9.68
N LYS A 119 -2.63 -10.43 -9.40
CA LYS A 119 -1.56 -10.96 -10.29
C LYS A 119 -0.46 -9.96 -10.70
N GLU A 120 -0.58 -8.70 -10.30
CA GLU A 120 0.47 -7.69 -10.44
C GLU A 120 1.51 -7.86 -9.33
N ARG A 121 2.78 -7.89 -9.71
CA ARG A 121 3.90 -8.01 -8.76
C ARG A 121 4.37 -6.64 -8.31
N SER A 122 4.89 -6.57 -7.09
CA SER A 122 5.53 -5.38 -6.54
C SER A 122 4.72 -4.10 -6.76
N TRP A 123 3.40 -4.19 -6.57
CA TRP A 123 2.54 -3.03 -6.79
C TRP A 123 2.74 -2.02 -5.65
N LEU A 124 2.89 -0.75 -6.02
CA LEU A 124 2.81 0.36 -5.08
C LEU A 124 2.02 1.53 -5.67
N MET A 125 1.40 2.30 -4.78
CA MET A 125 0.84 3.61 -5.06
C MET A 125 1.50 4.63 -4.15
N ALA A 126 2.13 5.64 -4.75
CA ALA A 126 2.72 6.78 -4.07
C ALA A 126 1.79 7.99 -4.21
N ILE A 127 1.47 8.66 -3.10
CA ILE A 127 0.48 9.74 -3.03
C ILE A 127 1.09 10.95 -2.31
N ARG A 128 0.83 12.16 -2.80
CA ARG A 128 1.15 13.42 -2.13
C ARG A 128 0.08 14.49 -2.39
N ASN A 129 0.11 15.57 -1.61
CA ASN A 129 -0.64 16.79 -1.91
C ASN A 129 -0.03 17.54 -3.10
#